data_AF-A0A1F7FRF9-F1
#
_entry.id   AF-A0A1F7FRF9-F1
#
_cell.length_a   1.000
_cell.length_b   1.000
_cell.length_c   1.000
_cell.angle_alpha   90.00
_cell.angle_beta   90.00
_cell.angle_gamma   90.00
#
_symmetry.space_group_name_H-M   'P 1'
#
loop_
_entity.id
_entity.type
_entity.pdbx_description
1 polymer ?
#
loop_
_entity_poly.entity_id
_entity_poly.type
_entity_poly.pdbx_seq_one_letter_code
_entity_poly.pdbx_strand_id
1 'polypeptide(L)'
;MRRKTAIYHRPVLLAKSGYVFPMILFASLAVGLLIITLTQFQSSNRQKYQHLNEYQSSFNIAYSALVEVLADIQSRQWSNRSFKSGPKNKTADLFGGTYNLRVEDHASVEYMFNVKIRTTFKNKTHLFYWRMNYNPNLLDFTNLFVPEYYEDSNDPADIADPDSIDARVDEIMQQRKDNRPKVVEIADALRPADTVKQALKVVGIEAGGVKQADQPRPPVATINMPAAALVLKPLSALVSIVAPEANHVIKALHFGVDVAELDADQRLLLDTLAELLQDRPDCRIEVRGHASSDGDAAMNMALSLERAQSVADYLIATGISSGRIKIKGFGETQPIASNATPEGQAKNRRVEFVLNEDP
;
A
#
# COMPACT_ATOMS: atom_id res chain seq x y z
N MET A 1 -54.01 -85.14 23.47
CA MET A 1 -52.75 -85.13 24.25
C MET A 1 -51.64 -84.51 23.39
N ARG A 2 -51.06 -83.38 23.82
CA ARG A 2 -49.82 -82.67 23.37
C ARG A 2 -49.31 -82.84 21.91
N ARG A 3 -49.06 -81.72 21.21
CA ARG A 3 -47.71 -81.08 21.08
C ARG A 3 -47.72 -79.76 20.28
N LYS A 4 -46.75 -78.92 20.64
CA LYS A 4 -46.40 -77.56 20.19
C LYS A 4 -45.88 -77.52 18.74
N THR A 5 -46.06 -76.38 18.05
CA THR A 5 -44.96 -75.52 17.55
C THR A 5 -45.47 -74.15 17.12
N ALA A 6 -44.57 -73.17 17.15
CA ALA A 6 -44.82 -71.75 17.39
C ALA A 6 -44.28 -70.84 16.27
N ILE A 7 -45.03 -69.76 16.00
CA ILE A 7 -44.62 -68.35 15.79
C ILE A 7 -43.72 -67.98 14.60
N TYR A 8 -44.22 -67.06 13.75
CA TYR A 8 -43.52 -65.80 13.44
C TYR A 8 -44.50 -64.62 13.31
N HIS A 9 -44.23 -63.56 14.08
CA HIS A 9 -44.93 -62.28 14.15
C HIS A 9 -44.40 -61.28 13.12
N ARG A 10 -45.28 -60.40 12.63
CA ARG A 10 -45.01 -58.96 12.46
C ARG A 10 -46.28 -58.14 12.73
N PRO A 11 -46.30 -57.24 13.73
CA PRO A 11 -47.34 -56.23 13.85
C PRO A 11 -46.91 -54.94 13.12
N VAL A 12 -47.86 -54.36 12.39
CA VAL A 12 -47.81 -52.99 11.88
C VAL A 12 -48.10 -52.05 13.06
N LEU A 13 -47.19 -51.12 13.35
CA LEU A 13 -47.42 -50.04 14.32
C LEU A 13 -47.69 -48.73 13.58
N LEU A 14 -48.94 -48.28 13.66
CA LEU A 14 -49.28 -46.85 13.58
C LEU A 14 -48.80 -46.16 14.86
N ALA A 15 -48.03 -45.06 14.72
CA ALA A 15 -48.15 -43.82 15.51
C ALA A 15 -46.94 -42.90 15.30
N LYS A 16 -47.14 -41.75 14.62
CA LYS A 16 -46.44 -40.44 14.80
C LYS A 16 -46.75 -39.50 13.62
N SER A 17 -47.90 -38.84 13.60
CA SER A 17 -48.23 -37.83 12.55
C SER A 17 -48.88 -36.54 13.08
N GLY A 18 -48.88 -36.28 14.40
CA GLY A 18 -49.54 -35.10 14.98
C GLY A 18 -48.76 -33.78 14.91
N TYR A 19 -47.42 -33.83 14.77
CA TYR A 19 -46.57 -32.63 14.87
C TYR A 19 -45.90 -32.22 13.56
N VAL A 20 -45.95 -33.07 12.54
CA VAL A 20 -45.21 -32.84 11.28
C VAL A 20 -45.87 -31.73 10.46
N PHE A 21 -47.21 -31.71 10.39
CA PHE A 21 -47.93 -30.70 9.63
C PHE A 21 -47.78 -29.27 10.16
N PRO A 22 -48.00 -28.98 11.47
CA PRO A 22 -47.80 -27.62 11.98
C PRO A 22 -46.33 -27.16 11.88
N MET A 23 -45.36 -28.07 12.04
CA MET A 23 -43.94 -27.72 11.88
C MET A 23 -43.58 -27.35 10.43
N ILE A 24 -44.12 -28.07 9.45
CA ILE A 24 -43.93 -27.73 8.02
C ILE A 24 -44.60 -26.39 7.69
N LEU A 25 -45.78 -26.11 8.25
CA LEU A 25 -46.48 -24.84 8.05
C LEU A 25 -45.71 -23.66 8.67
N PHE A 26 -45.17 -23.82 9.89
CA PHE A 26 -44.35 -22.79 10.52
C PHE A 26 -43.02 -22.58 9.78
N ALA A 27 -42.38 -23.64 9.31
CA ALA A 27 -41.15 -23.53 8.52
C ALA A 27 -41.40 -22.81 7.19
N SER A 28 -42.51 -23.08 6.50
CA SER A 28 -42.85 -22.42 5.24
C SER A 28 -43.23 -20.95 5.43
N LEU A 29 -43.97 -20.60 6.48
CA LEU A 29 -44.26 -19.20 6.83
C LEU A 29 -43.00 -18.42 7.22
N ALA A 30 -42.07 -19.04 7.96
CA ALA A 30 -40.79 -18.43 8.31
C ALA A 30 -39.91 -18.17 7.08
N VAL A 31 -39.85 -19.13 6.14
CA VAL A 31 -39.14 -18.95 4.87
C VAL A 31 -39.79 -17.86 4.01
N GLY A 32 -41.12 -17.80 3.96
CA GLY A 32 -41.85 -16.73 3.26
C GLY A 32 -41.56 -15.35 3.84
N LEU A 33 -41.59 -15.20 5.16
CA LEU A 33 -41.28 -13.94 5.85
C LEU A 33 -39.79 -13.55 5.66
N LEU A 34 -38.88 -14.54 5.68
CA LEU A 34 -37.47 -14.33 5.37
C LEU A 34 -37.24 -13.86 3.94
N ILE A 35 -37.95 -14.44 2.95
CA ILE A 35 -37.86 -14.02 1.55
C ILE A 35 -38.42 -12.60 1.37
N ILE A 36 -39.56 -12.28 1.99
CA ILE A 36 -40.15 -10.93 1.90
C ILE A 36 -39.24 -9.89 2.55
N THR A 37 -38.67 -10.18 3.73
CA THR A 37 -37.73 -9.28 4.40
C THR A 37 -36.40 -9.16 3.64
N LEU A 38 -35.86 -10.24 3.07
CA LEU A 38 -34.71 -10.19 2.17
C LEU A 38 -35.00 -9.40 0.89
N THR A 39 -36.19 -9.55 0.32
CA THR A 39 -36.60 -8.82 -0.90
C THR A 39 -36.80 -7.33 -0.60
N GLN A 40 -37.39 -6.98 0.55
CA GLN A 40 -37.51 -5.59 1.02
C GLN A 40 -36.16 -4.99 1.44
N PHE A 41 -35.26 -5.78 2.02
CA PHE A 41 -33.89 -5.38 2.35
C PHE A 41 -33.04 -5.17 1.08
N GLN A 42 -33.19 -6.04 0.08
CA GLN A 42 -32.54 -5.90 -1.22
C GLN A 42 -33.13 -4.75 -2.03
N SER A 43 -34.43 -4.47 -1.94
CA SER A 43 -35.06 -3.35 -2.66
C SER A 43 -34.73 -1.99 -2.02
N SER A 44 -34.75 -1.90 -0.69
CA SER A 44 -34.44 -0.67 0.05
C SER A 44 -32.95 -0.29 -0.04
N ASN A 45 -32.05 -1.28 -0.10
CA ASN A 45 -30.63 -1.02 -0.29
C ASN A 45 -30.16 -1.05 -1.75
N ARG A 46 -31.05 -1.37 -2.71
CA ARG A 46 -30.67 -1.52 -4.13
C ARG A 46 -30.06 -0.26 -4.71
N GLN A 47 -30.61 0.91 -4.38
CA GLN A 47 -30.08 2.18 -4.88
C GLN A 47 -28.69 2.46 -4.30
N LYS A 48 -28.49 2.39 -2.97
CA LYS A 48 -27.15 2.60 -2.37
C LYS A 48 -26.09 1.60 -2.84
N TYR A 49 -26.44 0.33 -3.08
CA TYR A 49 -25.49 -0.67 -3.59
C TYR A 49 -25.31 -0.65 -5.12
N GLN A 50 -26.25 -0.11 -5.90
CA GLN A 50 -26.09 0.04 -7.35
C GLN A 50 -25.00 1.06 -7.68
N HIS A 51 -24.95 2.20 -6.97
CA HIS A 51 -23.88 3.21 -7.14
C HIS A 51 -22.51 2.69 -6.69
N LEU A 52 -22.44 1.94 -5.57
CA LEU A 52 -21.18 1.27 -5.17
C LEU A 52 -20.74 0.23 -6.21
N ASN A 53 -21.66 -0.47 -6.88
CA ASN A 53 -21.31 -1.48 -7.88
C ASN A 53 -20.78 -0.85 -9.18
N GLU A 54 -21.36 0.27 -9.63
CA GLU A 54 -20.96 0.94 -10.88
C GLU A 54 -19.61 1.64 -10.77
N TYR A 55 -19.38 2.38 -9.68
CA TYR A 55 -18.08 2.99 -9.40
C TYR A 55 -17.01 1.91 -9.16
N GLN A 56 -17.31 0.88 -8.36
CA GLN A 56 -16.37 -0.22 -8.14
C GLN A 56 -16.03 -0.95 -9.45
N SER A 57 -17.02 -1.16 -10.32
CA SER A 57 -16.78 -1.77 -11.64
C SER A 57 -15.90 -0.88 -12.51
N SER A 58 -16.17 0.42 -12.53
CA SER A 58 -15.35 1.42 -13.24
C SER A 58 -13.91 1.45 -12.70
N PHE A 59 -13.75 1.44 -11.37
CA PHE A 59 -12.46 1.35 -10.71
C PHE A 59 -11.73 0.06 -11.05
N ASN A 60 -12.42 -1.09 -11.05
CA ASN A 60 -11.80 -2.37 -11.42
C ASN A 60 -11.30 -2.37 -12.88
N ILE A 61 -12.05 -1.74 -13.79
CA ILE A 61 -11.62 -1.55 -15.18
C ILE A 61 -10.36 -0.67 -15.21
N ALA A 62 -10.38 0.48 -14.53
CA ALA A 62 -9.25 1.40 -14.50
C ALA A 62 -8.00 0.78 -13.85
N TYR A 63 -8.16 0.09 -12.73
CA TYR A 63 -7.09 -0.60 -12.04
C TYR A 63 -6.48 -1.70 -12.91
N SER A 64 -7.30 -2.43 -13.67
CA SER A 64 -6.79 -3.45 -14.60
C SER A 64 -5.97 -2.83 -15.74
N ALA A 65 -6.42 -1.70 -16.29
CA ALA A 65 -5.65 -0.95 -17.29
C ALA A 65 -4.35 -0.36 -16.68
N LEU A 66 -4.38 0.09 -15.42
CA LEU A 66 -3.20 0.53 -14.69
C LEU A 66 -2.19 -0.61 -14.53
N VAL A 67 -2.63 -1.81 -14.15
CA VAL A 67 -1.74 -2.99 -14.00
C VAL A 67 -0.96 -3.29 -15.29
N GLU A 68 -1.56 -3.10 -16.47
CA GLU A 68 -0.85 -3.25 -17.74
C GLU A 68 0.27 -2.21 -17.91
N VAL A 69 0.05 -0.96 -17.48
CA VAL A 69 1.07 0.09 -17.47
C VAL A 69 2.22 -0.29 -16.54
N LEU A 70 1.90 -0.77 -15.33
CA LEU A 70 2.91 -1.19 -14.36
C LEU A 70 3.74 -2.36 -14.89
N ALA A 71 3.10 -3.34 -15.52
CA ALA A 71 3.77 -4.48 -16.13
C ALA A 71 4.71 -4.04 -17.27
N ASP A 72 4.25 -3.13 -18.14
CA ASP A 72 5.09 -2.61 -19.23
C ASP A 72 6.32 -1.85 -18.70
N ILE A 73 6.15 -1.04 -17.66
CA ILE A 73 7.24 -0.33 -16.99
C ILE A 73 8.23 -1.31 -16.34
N GLN A 74 7.74 -2.33 -15.63
CA GLN A 74 8.60 -3.34 -15.00
C GLN A 74 9.34 -4.22 -16.01
N SER A 75 8.77 -4.42 -17.20
CA SER A 75 9.39 -5.23 -18.26
C SER A 75 10.53 -4.55 -19.01
N ARG A 76 10.76 -3.24 -18.78
CA ARG A 76 11.74 -2.43 -19.53
C ARG A 76 12.66 -1.66 -18.57
N GLN A 77 13.82 -1.25 -19.06
CA GLN A 77 14.56 -0.18 -18.38
C GLN A 77 13.74 1.12 -18.45
N TRP A 78 13.74 1.93 -17.40
CA TRP A 78 12.99 3.19 -17.38
C TRP A 78 13.36 4.13 -18.55
N SER A 79 14.62 4.12 -18.99
CA SER A 79 15.10 4.89 -20.16
C SER A 79 14.56 4.39 -21.50
N ASN A 80 13.89 3.24 -21.52
CA ASN A 80 13.25 2.64 -22.70
C ASN A 80 11.76 2.34 -22.46
N ARG A 81 11.12 3.06 -21.52
CA ARG A 81 9.68 2.97 -21.30
C ARG A 81 8.89 3.38 -22.55
N SER A 82 7.69 2.81 -22.69
CA SER A 82 6.91 2.92 -23.94
C SER A 82 6.33 4.31 -24.24
N PHE A 83 6.37 5.23 -23.28
CA PHE A 83 5.86 6.60 -23.40
C PHE A 83 6.97 7.67 -23.31
N LYS A 84 8.25 7.28 -23.48
CA LYS A 84 9.39 8.22 -23.45
C LYS A 84 9.35 9.25 -24.58
N SER A 85 8.90 8.87 -25.77
CA SER A 85 8.83 9.74 -26.95
C SER A 85 7.54 10.56 -27.01
N GLY A 86 6.67 10.44 -25.99
CA GLY A 86 5.38 11.10 -25.92
C GLY A 86 4.29 10.19 -25.34
N PRO A 87 3.08 10.74 -25.16
CA PRO A 87 1.99 10.04 -24.50
C PRO A 87 1.61 8.75 -25.23
N LYS A 88 1.44 7.67 -24.47
CA LYS A 88 0.92 6.40 -24.97
C LYS A 88 -0.54 6.29 -24.62
N ASN A 89 -1.37 6.16 -25.64
CA ASN A 89 -2.82 6.01 -25.51
C ASN A 89 -3.26 4.58 -25.82
N LYS A 90 -4.28 4.09 -25.13
CA LYS A 90 -4.92 2.80 -25.40
C LYS A 90 -6.42 2.88 -25.10
N THR A 91 -7.23 2.35 -26.00
CA THR A 91 -8.67 2.20 -25.79
C THR A 91 -9.05 0.73 -25.92
N ALA A 92 -9.82 0.21 -24.98
CA ALA A 92 -10.28 -1.19 -25.01
C ALA A 92 -11.54 -1.42 -24.18
N ASP A 93 -12.22 -2.52 -24.48
CA ASP A 93 -13.36 -3.01 -23.73
C ASP A 93 -12.91 -3.96 -22.61
N LEU A 94 -13.49 -3.84 -21.43
CA LEU A 94 -13.14 -4.67 -20.28
C LEU A 94 -14.32 -4.77 -19.28
N PHE A 95 -14.59 -5.98 -18.78
CA PHE A 95 -15.65 -6.26 -17.79
C PHE A 95 -17.04 -5.68 -18.13
N GLY A 96 -17.38 -5.60 -19.42
CA GLY A 96 -18.67 -5.04 -19.87
C GLY A 96 -18.74 -3.51 -19.85
N GLY A 97 -17.62 -2.83 -19.70
CA GLY A 97 -17.43 -1.41 -19.96
C GLY A 97 -16.27 -1.16 -20.92
N THR A 98 -15.89 0.10 -21.07
CA THR A 98 -14.76 0.53 -21.91
C THR A 98 -13.81 1.41 -21.11
N TYR A 99 -12.57 1.54 -21.57
CA TYR A 99 -11.63 2.51 -21.04
C TYR A 99 -10.81 3.18 -22.13
N ASN A 100 -10.39 4.42 -21.86
CA ASN A 100 -9.38 5.18 -22.57
C ASN A 100 -8.26 5.52 -21.57
N LEU A 101 -7.11 4.90 -21.78
CA LEU A 101 -5.89 5.07 -21.01
C LEU A 101 -4.98 6.03 -21.77
N ARG A 102 -4.39 6.99 -21.06
CA ARG A 102 -3.23 7.79 -21.45
C ARG A 102 -2.17 7.68 -20.36
N VAL A 103 -0.95 7.32 -20.74
CA VAL A 103 0.23 7.36 -19.87
C VAL A 103 1.30 8.23 -20.50
N GLU A 104 1.88 9.12 -19.71
CA GLU A 104 2.91 10.06 -20.17
C GLU A 104 3.88 10.45 -19.05
N ASP A 105 5.04 10.96 -19.46
CA ASP A 105 6.01 11.50 -18.53
C ASP A 105 5.52 12.78 -17.87
N HIS A 106 5.91 12.98 -16.61
CA HIS A 106 5.72 14.26 -15.95
C HIS A 106 6.77 15.25 -16.47
N ALA A 107 6.33 16.30 -17.17
CA ALA A 107 7.22 17.22 -17.90
C ALA A 107 8.36 17.82 -17.07
N SER A 108 8.15 18.00 -15.76
CA SER A 108 9.09 18.72 -14.88
C SER A 108 9.84 17.85 -13.88
N VAL A 109 9.58 16.54 -13.80
CA VAL A 109 10.13 15.68 -12.74
C VAL A 109 10.56 14.32 -13.29
N GLU A 110 11.84 14.01 -13.10
CA GLU A 110 12.41 12.74 -13.54
C GLU A 110 11.84 11.55 -12.75
N TYR A 111 11.73 10.39 -13.41
CA TYR A 111 11.10 9.15 -12.89
C TYR A 111 9.62 9.26 -12.56
N MET A 112 9.01 10.42 -12.77
CA MET A 112 7.61 10.63 -12.51
C MET A 112 6.80 10.53 -13.79
N PHE A 113 5.65 9.85 -13.70
CA PHE A 113 4.72 9.69 -14.81
C PHE A 113 3.29 9.76 -14.33
N ASN A 114 2.40 10.16 -15.23
CA ASN A 114 0.99 10.30 -14.96
C ASN A 114 0.23 9.23 -15.74
N VAL A 115 -0.72 8.59 -15.07
CA VAL A 115 -1.64 7.61 -15.66
C VAL A 115 -3.06 8.16 -15.54
N LYS A 116 -3.68 8.42 -16.69
CA LYS A 116 -5.01 9.00 -16.83
C LYS A 116 -5.91 7.94 -17.47
N ILE A 117 -6.93 7.45 -16.76
CA ILE A 117 -7.81 6.39 -17.27
C ILE A 117 -9.26 6.84 -17.16
N ARG A 118 -9.90 7.07 -18.30
CA ARG A 118 -11.32 7.33 -18.41
C ARG A 118 -12.04 6.01 -18.65
N THR A 119 -12.99 5.63 -17.81
CA THR A 119 -13.79 4.41 -17.99
C THR A 119 -15.24 4.74 -18.24
N THR A 120 -15.92 4.00 -19.10
CA THR A 120 -17.37 4.09 -19.30
C THR A 120 -18.01 2.75 -18.98
N PHE A 121 -18.94 2.73 -18.01
CA PHE A 121 -19.67 1.54 -17.60
C PHE A 121 -21.14 1.90 -17.34
N LYS A 122 -22.07 1.18 -17.98
CA LYS A 122 -23.53 1.44 -17.89
C LYS A 122 -23.91 2.92 -18.10
N ASN A 123 -23.32 3.55 -19.12
CA ASN A 123 -23.50 4.96 -19.49
C ASN A 123 -22.97 5.98 -18.48
N LYS A 124 -22.24 5.56 -17.44
CA LYS A 124 -21.50 6.46 -16.55
C LYS A 124 -20.03 6.48 -16.90
N THR A 125 -19.43 7.65 -16.84
CA THR A 125 -18.01 7.84 -17.12
C THR A 125 -17.28 8.30 -15.87
N HIS A 126 -16.11 7.72 -15.61
CA HIS A 126 -15.23 8.08 -14.50
C HIS A 126 -13.83 8.38 -15.00
N LEU A 127 -13.17 9.38 -14.44
CA LEU A 127 -11.75 9.64 -14.67
C LEU A 127 -10.97 9.24 -13.42
N PHE A 128 -9.99 8.38 -13.62
CA PHE A 128 -9.05 7.99 -12.59
C PHE A 128 -7.66 8.50 -12.95
N TYR A 129 -7.01 9.13 -11.97
CA TYR A 129 -5.69 9.71 -12.11
C TYR A 129 -4.74 9.12 -11.07
N TRP A 130 -3.56 8.70 -11.53
CA TRP A 130 -2.43 8.32 -10.69
C TRP A 130 -1.19 9.09 -11.11
N ARG A 131 -0.50 9.70 -10.15
CA ARG A 131 0.86 10.22 -10.32
C ARG A 131 1.83 9.30 -9.62
N MET A 132 2.70 8.68 -10.40
CA MET A 132 3.56 7.60 -9.93
C MET A 132 5.02 7.99 -10.04
N ASN A 133 5.80 7.60 -9.04
CA ASN A 133 7.25 7.74 -9.07
C ASN A 133 7.88 6.35 -9.28
N TYR A 134 8.69 6.22 -10.33
CA TYR A 134 9.41 5.00 -10.61
C TYR A 134 10.59 4.85 -9.65
N ASN A 135 10.57 3.79 -8.85
CA ASN A 135 11.71 3.35 -8.07
C ASN A 135 12.17 1.96 -8.58
N PRO A 136 13.47 1.75 -8.83
CA PRO A 136 13.99 0.49 -9.37
C PRO A 136 13.71 -0.76 -8.53
N ASN A 137 13.44 -0.61 -7.23
CA ASN A 137 13.20 -1.72 -6.30
C ASN A 137 11.72 -1.95 -6.00
N LEU A 138 10.90 -0.90 -6.17
CA LEU A 138 9.46 -0.91 -5.94
C LEU A 138 8.84 0.27 -6.69
N LEU A 139 7.62 0.13 -7.20
CA LEU A 139 6.88 1.30 -7.66
C LEU A 139 6.30 2.01 -6.45
N ASP A 140 6.67 3.28 -6.27
CA ASP A 140 6.11 4.10 -5.22
C ASP A 140 4.72 4.59 -5.66
N PHE A 141 3.69 4.03 -5.03
CA PHE A 141 2.27 4.36 -5.22
C PHE A 141 1.75 5.34 -4.16
N THR A 142 2.63 5.88 -3.29
CA THR A 142 2.23 6.75 -2.18
C THR A 142 1.68 8.10 -2.62
N ASN A 143 1.74 8.42 -3.92
CA ASN A 143 1.29 9.70 -4.46
C ASN A 143 -0.02 9.60 -5.27
N LEU A 144 -0.96 10.40 -4.77
CA LEU A 144 -2.28 10.80 -5.25
C LEU A 144 -3.03 9.84 -6.20
N PHE A 145 -3.99 9.11 -5.64
CA PHE A 145 -5.19 8.65 -6.33
C PHE A 145 -6.24 9.75 -6.25
N VAL A 146 -6.62 10.35 -7.38
CA VAL A 146 -7.75 11.31 -7.44
C VAL A 146 -8.94 10.62 -8.09
N PRO A 147 -9.92 10.16 -7.30
CA PRO A 147 -11.18 9.71 -7.85
C PRO A 147 -12.08 10.93 -8.12
N GLU A 148 -12.34 11.23 -9.39
CA GLU A 148 -13.34 12.23 -9.76
C GLU A 148 -14.60 11.53 -10.29
N TYR A 149 -15.74 11.86 -9.68
CA TYR A 149 -17.07 11.30 -9.98
C TYR A 149 -17.94 12.36 -10.67
N TYR A 150 -18.64 11.96 -11.73
CA TYR A 150 -19.57 12.84 -12.44
C TYR A 150 -20.88 12.08 -12.70
N GLU A 151 -21.99 12.63 -12.21
CA GLU A 151 -23.27 11.93 -12.11
C GLU A 151 -24.25 12.26 -13.24
N ASP A 152 -24.05 13.36 -13.98
CA ASP A 152 -24.94 13.82 -15.06
C ASP A 152 -24.14 14.49 -16.18
N SER A 153 -24.78 14.65 -17.34
CA SER A 153 -24.30 15.16 -18.64
C SER A 153 -23.62 16.55 -18.68
N ASN A 154 -23.15 17.06 -17.54
CA ASN A 154 -22.07 18.04 -17.47
C ASN A 154 -20.74 17.28 -17.45
N ASP A 155 -20.49 16.66 -18.60
CA ASP A 155 -19.36 15.80 -18.93
C ASP A 155 -18.02 16.50 -18.63
N PRO A 156 -17.04 15.84 -17.98
CA PRO A 156 -15.62 16.21 -18.05
C PRO A 156 -15.01 15.94 -19.43
N ALA A 157 -15.82 15.79 -20.47
CA ALA A 157 -15.44 16.22 -21.80
C ALA A 157 -15.19 17.74 -21.87
N ASP A 158 -15.69 18.54 -20.91
CA ASP A 158 -15.32 19.96 -20.76
C ASP A 158 -14.11 20.20 -19.84
N ILE A 159 -13.52 19.14 -19.27
CA ILE A 159 -12.04 19.12 -19.16
C ILE A 159 -11.55 18.75 -20.56
N ALA A 160 -11.55 19.76 -21.44
CA ALA A 160 -11.21 19.64 -22.85
C ALA A 160 -9.77 19.12 -23.08
N ASP A 161 -8.96 19.15 -22.03
CA ASP A 161 -7.56 18.79 -22.03
C ASP A 161 -7.24 17.87 -20.85
N PRO A 162 -6.92 16.58 -21.08
CA PRO A 162 -6.40 15.68 -20.06
C PRO A 162 -5.20 16.25 -19.29
N ASP A 163 -4.54 17.28 -19.79
CA ASP A 163 -3.41 17.95 -19.15
C ASP A 163 -3.87 18.98 -18.09
N SER A 164 -5.16 19.37 -18.05
CA SER A 164 -5.68 20.32 -17.05
C SER A 164 -5.74 19.74 -15.63
N ILE A 165 -5.78 18.41 -15.48
CA ILE A 165 -5.77 17.77 -14.16
C ILE A 165 -4.37 17.80 -13.53
N ASP A 166 -3.32 17.87 -14.34
CA ASP A 166 -1.93 17.84 -13.84
C ASP A 166 -1.64 19.07 -12.96
N ALA A 167 -2.07 20.26 -13.40
CA ALA A 167 -1.93 21.49 -12.61
C ALA A 167 -2.73 21.46 -11.30
N ARG A 168 -3.91 20.82 -11.30
CA ARG A 168 -4.72 20.65 -10.10
C ARG A 168 -4.06 19.69 -9.10
N VAL A 169 -3.49 18.61 -9.62
CA VAL A 169 -2.72 17.66 -8.83
C VAL A 169 -1.46 18.34 -8.26
N ASP A 170 -0.77 19.17 -9.05
CA ASP A 170 0.38 19.96 -8.58
C ASP A 170 0.00 20.87 -7.42
N GLU A 171 -1.12 21.59 -7.55
CA GLU A 171 -1.66 22.45 -6.49
C GLU A 171 -1.95 21.65 -5.20
N ILE A 172 -2.61 20.50 -5.33
CA ILE A 172 -2.92 19.62 -4.18
C ILE A 172 -1.64 19.13 -3.52
N MET A 173 -0.65 18.72 -4.31
CA MET A 173 0.63 18.23 -3.81
C MET A 173 1.41 19.35 -3.09
N GLN A 174 1.40 20.57 -3.63
CA GLN A 174 2.02 21.72 -3.01
C GLN A 174 1.32 22.09 -1.69
N GLN A 175 -0.02 22.17 -1.69
CA GLN A 175 -0.79 22.41 -0.47
C GLN A 175 -0.51 21.38 0.62
N ARG A 176 -0.37 20.10 0.26
CA ARG A 176 0.01 19.03 1.21
C ARG A 176 1.41 19.24 1.76
N LYS A 177 2.37 19.60 0.91
CA LYS A 177 3.74 19.91 1.33
C LYS A 177 3.76 21.07 2.32
N ASP A 178 3.02 22.12 2.03
CA ASP A 178 2.93 23.32 2.88
C ASP A 178 2.18 23.05 4.19
N ASN A 179 1.21 22.13 4.18
CA ASN A 179 0.47 21.73 5.37
C ASN A 179 1.20 20.65 6.20
N ARG A 180 2.17 19.94 5.64
CA ARG A 180 2.88 18.84 6.33
C ARG A 180 3.51 19.25 7.65
N PRO A 181 4.22 20.40 7.77
CA PRO A 181 4.77 20.84 9.05
C PRO A 181 3.68 21.06 10.11
N LYS A 182 2.55 21.66 9.73
CA LYS A 182 1.40 21.89 10.63
C LYS A 182 0.78 20.56 11.08
N VAL A 183 0.66 19.58 10.18
CA VAL A 183 0.14 18.25 10.54
C VAL A 183 1.06 17.57 11.54
N VAL A 184 2.39 17.67 11.38
CA VAL A 184 3.37 17.12 12.33
C VAL A 184 3.27 17.82 13.68
N GLU A 185 3.22 19.16 13.70
CA GLU A 185 3.06 19.96 14.92
C GLU A 185 1.78 19.57 15.68
N ILE A 186 0.65 19.45 14.97
CA ILE A 186 -0.62 19.01 15.56
C ILE A 186 -0.50 17.56 16.06
N ALA A 187 0.11 16.66 15.30
CA ALA A 187 0.30 15.27 15.72
C ALA A 187 1.15 15.16 16.99
N ASP A 188 2.22 15.95 17.09
CA ASP A 188 3.09 16.01 18.27
C ASP A 188 2.36 16.62 19.47
N ALA A 189 1.58 17.68 19.26
CA ALA A 189 0.75 18.28 20.29
C ALA A 189 -0.39 17.35 20.76
N LEU A 190 -0.84 16.44 19.89
CA LEU A 190 -1.84 15.41 20.20
C LEU A 190 -1.26 14.18 20.90
N ARG A 191 0.04 13.90 20.80
CA ARG A 191 0.66 12.75 21.48
C ARG A 191 0.37 12.68 22.99
N PRO A 192 0.47 13.76 23.78
CA PRO A 192 0.19 13.72 25.21
C PRO A 192 -1.31 13.73 25.55
N ALA A 193 -2.21 13.80 24.56
CA ALA A 193 -3.65 13.81 24.82
C ALA A 193 -4.17 12.39 25.08
N ASP A 194 -4.48 12.11 26.34
CA ASP A 194 -5.00 10.82 26.79
C ASP A 194 -6.51 10.69 26.60
N THR A 195 -7.24 11.79 26.38
CA THR A 195 -8.70 11.80 26.17
C THR A 195 -9.08 12.54 24.90
N VAL A 196 -10.26 12.21 24.35
CA VAL A 196 -10.81 12.92 23.18
C VAL A 196 -11.01 14.40 23.50
N LYS A 197 -11.39 14.75 24.73
CA LYS A 197 -11.53 16.15 25.15
C LYS A 197 -10.21 16.92 25.17
N GLN A 198 -9.12 16.30 25.63
CA GLN A 198 -7.78 16.89 25.57
C GLN A 198 -7.31 17.07 24.13
N ALA A 199 -7.53 16.06 23.28
CA ALA A 199 -7.20 16.12 21.86
C ALA A 199 -7.98 17.23 21.15
N LEU A 200 -9.29 17.34 21.41
CA LEU A 200 -10.15 18.40 20.86
C LEU A 200 -9.71 19.80 21.30
N LYS A 201 -9.26 19.95 22.55
CA LYS A 201 -8.68 21.21 23.05
C LYS A 201 -7.41 21.60 22.30
N VAL A 202 -6.54 20.64 21.98
CA VAL A 202 -5.30 20.87 21.21
C VAL A 202 -5.63 21.36 19.79
N VAL A 203 -6.67 20.80 19.15
CA VAL A 203 -7.09 21.23 17.80
C VAL A 203 -8.05 22.43 17.81
N GLY A 204 -8.28 23.05 18.97
CA GLY A 204 -9.13 24.25 19.10
C GLY A 204 -10.63 24.02 18.90
N ILE A 205 -11.11 22.79 19.09
CA ILE A 205 -12.52 22.41 18.94
C ILE A 205 -13.14 22.19 20.32
N GLU A 206 -14.32 22.76 20.57
CA GLU A 206 -15.06 22.44 21.78
C GLU A 206 -15.63 21.01 21.72
N ALA A 207 -15.51 20.27 22.81
CA ALA A 207 -15.91 18.86 22.87
C ALA A 207 -17.41 18.63 22.62
N GLY A 208 -18.26 19.66 22.75
CA GLY A 208 -19.68 19.63 22.40
C GLY A 208 -20.42 18.38 22.90
N GLY A 209 -21.26 17.80 22.02
CA GLY A 209 -22.03 16.58 22.28
C GLY A 209 -21.27 15.26 22.13
N VAL A 210 -19.93 15.27 22.15
CA VAL A 210 -19.13 14.04 22.04
C VAL A 210 -19.31 13.20 23.30
N LYS A 211 -20.09 12.13 23.17
CA LYS A 211 -20.27 11.14 24.25
C LYS A 211 -18.92 10.54 24.59
N GLN A 212 -18.63 10.41 25.89
CA GLN A 212 -17.40 9.80 26.41
C GLN A 212 -16.11 10.59 26.12
N ALA A 213 -16.20 11.90 25.86
CA ALA A 213 -15.02 12.72 25.59
C ALA A 213 -13.97 12.71 26.72
N ASP A 214 -14.40 12.50 27.96
CA ASP A 214 -13.55 12.40 29.16
C ASP A 214 -12.99 10.98 29.40
N GLN A 215 -13.41 9.97 28.63
CA GLN A 215 -12.86 8.62 28.79
C GLN A 215 -11.42 8.57 28.27
N PRO A 216 -10.49 7.95 29.03
CA PRO A 216 -9.14 7.74 28.57
C PRO A 216 -9.15 6.85 27.33
N ARG A 217 -8.25 7.16 26.39
CA ARG A 217 -7.99 6.36 25.21
C ARG A 217 -7.76 4.92 25.70
N PRO A 218 -8.45 3.92 25.14
CA PRO A 218 -8.16 2.54 25.47
C PRO A 218 -6.66 2.33 25.24
N PRO A 219 -5.94 1.69 26.18
CA PRO A 219 -4.53 1.41 25.98
C PRO A 219 -4.39 0.74 24.62
N VAL A 220 -3.35 1.12 23.85
CA VAL A 220 -3.06 0.47 22.57
C VAL A 220 -3.08 -1.02 22.87
N ALA A 221 -4.09 -1.71 22.34
CA ALA A 221 -4.23 -3.12 22.62
C ALA A 221 -2.94 -3.75 22.10
N THR A 222 -2.15 -4.35 23.00
CA THR A 222 -1.09 -5.23 22.57
C THR A 222 -1.80 -6.29 21.74
N ILE A 223 -1.64 -6.23 20.43
CA ILE A 223 -2.17 -7.25 19.54
C ILE A 223 -1.34 -8.49 19.84
N ASN A 224 -1.76 -9.25 20.86
CA ASN A 224 -1.41 -10.65 21.00
C ASN A 224 -2.22 -11.40 19.95
N MET A 225 -1.88 -11.16 18.68
CA MET A 225 -2.12 -12.19 17.69
C MET A 225 -1.37 -13.41 18.21
N PRO A 226 -2.03 -14.57 18.43
CA PRO A 226 -1.26 -15.79 18.45
C PRO A 226 -0.45 -15.74 17.16
N ALA A 227 0.87 -15.90 17.28
CA ALA A 227 1.70 -16.13 16.12
C ALA A 227 1.24 -17.46 15.51
N ALA A 228 0.11 -17.43 14.79
CA ALA A 228 -0.02 -18.24 13.60
C ALA A 228 1.08 -17.68 12.72
N ALA A 229 2.28 -18.23 12.91
CA ALA A 229 3.37 -18.02 12.01
C ALA A 229 2.77 -18.27 10.63
N LEU A 230 2.59 -17.19 9.86
CA LEU A 230 2.82 -17.33 8.44
C LEU A 230 4.15 -18.06 8.39
N VAL A 231 4.13 -19.33 8.00
CA VAL A 231 5.34 -20.08 7.71
C VAL A 231 5.87 -19.42 6.44
N LEU A 232 6.40 -18.21 6.58
CA LEU A 232 7.33 -17.63 5.67
C LEU A 232 8.43 -18.68 5.61
N LYS A 233 8.65 -19.23 4.40
CA LYS A 233 9.81 -20.08 4.16
C LYS A 233 10.99 -19.37 4.83
N PRO A 234 11.73 -20.06 5.72
CA PRO A 234 12.71 -19.40 6.54
C PRO A 234 13.66 -18.66 5.62
N LEU A 235 13.86 -17.36 5.88
CA LEU A 235 14.69 -16.46 5.08
C LEU A 235 16.12 -17.02 4.84
N SER A 236 16.53 -18.02 5.63
CA SER A 236 17.66 -18.91 5.36
C SER A 236 17.70 -19.46 3.92
N ALA A 237 16.55 -19.67 3.26
CA ALA A 237 16.51 -20.13 1.87
C ALA A 237 16.80 -19.01 0.86
N LEU A 238 16.61 -17.73 1.22
CA LEU A 238 17.08 -16.59 0.42
C LEU A 238 18.57 -16.32 0.63
N VAL A 239 19.12 -16.74 1.78
CA VAL A 239 20.56 -16.64 2.10
C VAL A 239 21.37 -17.80 1.48
N SER A 240 20.75 -18.95 1.17
CA SER A 240 21.45 -20.17 0.75
C SER A 240 21.79 -20.27 -0.76
N ILE A 241 21.69 -19.20 -1.55
CA ILE A 241 22.07 -19.22 -2.99
C ILE A 241 23.42 -18.53 -3.26
N VAL A 242 24.08 -17.93 -2.27
CA VAL A 242 25.33 -17.20 -2.54
C VAL A 242 26.50 -17.86 -1.82
N ALA A 243 27.50 -18.24 -2.62
CA ALA A 243 28.72 -18.94 -2.26
C ALA A 243 29.52 -18.23 -1.15
N PRO A 244 30.39 -18.97 -0.44
CA PRO A 244 31.15 -18.41 0.69
C PRO A 244 32.26 -17.48 0.19
N GLU A 245 32.57 -16.52 1.06
CA GLU A 245 33.68 -15.55 1.04
C GLU A 245 33.34 -14.14 0.54
N ALA A 246 33.54 -13.17 1.45
CA ALA A 246 33.48 -11.71 1.33
C ALA A 246 32.12 -11.01 1.54
N ASN A 247 32.01 -10.28 2.66
CA ASN A 247 31.15 -9.10 2.89
C ASN A 247 29.73 -9.18 2.28
N HIS A 248 28.80 -9.77 3.03
CA HIS A 248 27.41 -9.91 2.59
C HIS A 248 26.69 -8.55 2.58
N VAL A 249 26.30 -8.08 1.39
CA VAL A 249 25.41 -6.92 1.19
C VAL A 249 23.97 -7.39 1.27
N ILE A 250 23.26 -7.04 2.35
CA ILE A 250 21.92 -7.61 2.63
C ILE A 250 20.82 -7.06 1.69
N LYS A 251 20.83 -5.75 1.42
CA LYS A 251 19.93 -5.07 0.44
C LYS A 251 20.32 -3.58 0.36
N ALA A 252 20.19 -2.94 -0.79
CA ALA A 252 20.47 -1.51 -0.91
C ALA A 252 19.20 -0.66 -0.70
N LEU A 253 19.27 0.33 0.19
CA LEU A 253 18.22 1.35 0.40
C LEU A 253 18.44 2.49 -0.59
N HIS A 254 17.43 2.89 -1.38
CA HIS A 254 17.61 3.88 -2.44
C HIS A 254 16.98 5.22 -2.08
N PHE A 255 17.59 6.32 -2.52
CA PHE A 255 17.20 7.69 -2.18
C PHE A 255 16.87 8.54 -3.41
N GLY A 256 15.98 9.52 -3.21
CA GLY A 256 15.72 10.59 -4.16
C GLY A 256 16.92 11.55 -4.32
N VAL A 257 16.86 12.41 -5.34
CA VAL A 257 17.87 13.47 -5.56
C VAL A 257 17.87 14.43 -4.38
N ASP A 258 19.05 14.74 -3.83
CA ASP A 258 19.25 15.64 -2.67
C ASP A 258 18.42 15.34 -1.41
N VAL A 259 17.90 14.11 -1.30
CA VAL A 259 17.16 13.65 -0.12
C VAL A 259 18.02 12.69 0.70
N ALA A 260 18.09 12.94 1.99
CA ALA A 260 18.64 12.03 3.00
C ALA A 260 17.60 11.52 4.01
N GLU A 261 16.38 12.07 3.99
CA GLU A 261 15.29 11.64 4.89
C GLU A 261 14.75 10.26 4.53
N LEU A 262 14.39 9.49 5.57
CA LEU A 262 13.79 8.16 5.44
C LEU A 262 12.27 8.23 5.30
N ASP A 263 11.72 7.67 4.23
CA ASP A 263 10.28 7.48 4.01
C ASP A 263 9.71 6.31 4.84
N ALA A 264 8.39 6.09 4.76
CA ALA A 264 7.70 5.08 5.56
C ALA A 264 8.07 3.63 5.17
N ASP A 265 8.26 3.37 3.88
CA ASP A 265 8.58 2.02 3.38
C ASP A 265 10.03 1.65 3.73
N GLN A 266 10.94 2.63 3.64
CA GLN A 266 12.33 2.51 4.07
C GLN A 266 12.42 2.24 5.57
N ARG A 267 11.63 2.93 6.39
CA ARG A 267 11.56 2.67 7.84
C ARG A 267 11.10 1.25 8.15
N LEU A 268 10.06 0.76 7.47
CA LEU A 268 9.58 -0.62 7.65
C LEU A 268 10.65 -1.68 7.29
N LEU A 269 11.43 -1.42 6.23
CA LEU A 269 12.55 -2.28 5.87
C LEU A 269 13.64 -2.25 6.94
N LEU A 270 13.95 -1.07 7.49
CA LEU A 270 14.92 -0.91 8.56
C LEU A 270 14.46 -1.54 9.89
N ASP A 271 13.16 -1.57 10.17
CA ASP A 271 12.60 -2.28 11.32
C ASP A 271 12.90 -3.79 11.21
N THR A 272 12.70 -4.37 10.02
CA THR A 272 13.05 -5.78 9.76
C THR A 272 14.55 -6.04 9.93
N LEU A 273 15.40 -5.10 9.49
CA LEU A 273 16.84 -5.21 9.69
C LEU A 273 17.21 -5.09 11.18
N ALA A 274 16.55 -4.22 11.93
CA ALA A 274 16.76 -4.05 13.36
C ALA A 274 16.41 -5.34 14.13
N GLU A 275 15.28 -5.99 13.82
CA GLU A 275 14.91 -7.28 14.40
C GLU A 275 16.02 -8.33 14.18
N LEU A 276 16.55 -8.43 12.95
CA LEU A 276 17.64 -9.35 12.63
C LEU A 276 18.93 -9.05 13.41
N LEU A 277 19.25 -7.78 13.61
CA LEU A 277 20.43 -7.36 14.37
C LEU A 277 20.24 -7.54 15.89
N GLN A 278 19.01 -7.47 16.39
CA GLN A 278 18.69 -7.80 17.78
C GLN A 278 18.86 -9.30 18.04
N ASP A 279 18.43 -10.16 17.11
CA ASP A 279 18.60 -11.61 17.19
C ASP A 279 20.05 -12.06 17.10
N ARG A 280 20.94 -11.23 16.55
CA ARG A 280 22.36 -11.50 16.37
C ARG A 280 23.23 -10.44 17.05
N PRO A 281 23.37 -10.45 18.38
CA PRO A 281 24.08 -9.41 19.13
C PRO A 281 25.55 -9.24 18.74
N ASP A 282 26.19 -10.30 18.24
CA ASP A 282 27.61 -10.31 17.84
C ASP A 282 27.83 -9.71 16.44
N CYS A 283 26.78 -9.59 15.61
CA CYS A 283 26.91 -9.03 14.28
C CYS A 283 27.16 -7.52 14.34
N ARG A 284 28.19 -7.05 13.62
CA ARG A 284 28.44 -5.62 13.36
C ARG A 284 28.11 -5.29 11.92
N ILE A 285 27.60 -4.09 11.68
CA ILE A 285 27.28 -3.61 10.34
C ILE A 285 28.08 -2.37 9.98
N GLU A 286 28.49 -2.29 8.72
CA GLU A 286 28.98 -1.07 8.09
C GLU A 286 27.92 -0.54 7.13
N VAL A 287 27.38 0.64 7.43
CA VAL A 287 26.41 1.39 6.63
C VAL A 287 27.19 2.28 5.67
N ARG A 288 27.05 2.00 4.37
CA ARG A 288 27.80 2.66 3.29
C ARG A 288 26.87 3.49 2.44
N GLY A 289 27.05 4.81 2.46
CA GLY A 289 26.29 5.71 1.61
C GLY A 289 26.99 6.00 0.28
N HIS A 290 26.20 6.08 -0.77
CA HIS A 290 26.63 6.38 -2.14
C HIS A 290 25.74 7.48 -2.75
N ALA A 291 26.32 8.25 -3.67
CA ALA A 291 25.65 9.28 -4.44
C ALA A 291 25.81 9.03 -5.94
N SER A 292 24.95 9.65 -6.76
CA SER A 292 25.19 9.75 -8.21
C SER A 292 26.27 10.80 -8.49
N SER A 293 26.76 10.87 -9.73
CA SER A 293 27.81 11.83 -10.11
C SER A 293 27.27 13.21 -10.52
N ASP A 294 26.07 13.56 -10.07
CA ASP A 294 25.45 14.84 -10.40
C ASP A 294 25.93 15.88 -9.38
N GLY A 295 26.41 17.03 -9.86
CA GLY A 295 26.88 18.10 -8.98
C GLY A 295 28.33 17.95 -8.52
N ASP A 296 28.66 18.60 -7.41
CA ASP A 296 30.02 18.67 -6.89
C ASP A 296 30.40 17.42 -6.08
N ALA A 297 31.59 16.89 -6.31
CA ALA A 297 32.05 15.66 -5.65
C ALA A 297 32.11 15.77 -4.12
N ALA A 298 32.40 16.96 -3.57
CA ALA A 298 32.39 17.16 -2.12
C ALA A 298 30.97 17.19 -1.57
N MET A 299 30.01 17.78 -2.31
CA MET A 299 28.59 17.70 -1.97
C MET A 299 28.06 16.26 -2.01
N ASN A 300 28.42 15.50 -3.05
CA ASN A 300 28.06 14.08 -3.17
C ASN A 300 28.63 13.23 -2.03
N MET A 301 29.86 13.52 -1.60
CA MET A 301 30.46 12.88 -0.44
C MET A 301 29.67 13.20 0.84
N ALA A 302 29.37 14.47 1.09
CA ALA A 302 28.59 14.90 2.27
C ALA A 302 27.20 14.26 2.29
N LEU A 303 26.47 14.30 1.16
CA LEU A 303 25.14 13.72 1.03
C LEU A 303 25.13 12.20 1.22
N SER A 304 26.16 11.51 0.71
CA SER A 304 26.31 10.08 0.93
C SER A 304 26.51 9.74 2.41
N LEU A 305 27.29 10.56 3.13
CA LEU A 305 27.51 10.39 4.56
C LEU A 305 26.23 10.68 5.35
N GLU A 306 25.50 11.73 4.99
CA GLU A 306 24.23 12.12 5.63
C GLU A 306 23.15 11.04 5.48
N ARG A 307 23.05 10.38 4.32
CA ARG A 307 22.16 9.24 4.11
C ARG A 307 22.53 8.05 5.00
N ALA A 308 23.82 7.73 5.06
CA ALA A 308 24.32 6.65 5.91
C ALA A 308 24.08 6.97 7.40
N GLN A 309 24.24 8.23 7.80
CA GLN A 309 23.93 8.71 9.15
C GLN A 309 22.44 8.58 9.46
N SER A 310 21.55 9.03 8.56
CA SER A 310 20.10 8.94 8.72
C SER A 310 19.63 7.50 8.96
N VAL A 311 20.21 6.55 8.22
CA VAL A 311 19.96 5.11 8.41
C VAL A 311 20.49 4.62 9.75
N ALA A 312 21.71 5.00 10.13
CA ALA A 312 22.30 4.60 11.41
C ALA A 312 21.52 5.15 12.60
N ASP A 313 21.12 6.42 12.56
CA ASP A 313 20.32 7.07 13.61
C ASP A 313 18.98 6.37 13.79
N TYR A 314 18.34 5.96 12.69
CA TYR A 314 17.12 5.16 12.75
C TYR A 314 17.34 3.80 13.43
N LEU A 315 18.38 3.06 13.04
CA LEU A 315 18.70 1.77 13.68
C LEU A 315 19.08 1.91 15.16
N ILE A 316 19.74 3.01 15.54
CA ILE A 316 20.02 3.31 16.95
C ILE A 316 18.72 3.59 17.71
N ALA A 317 17.81 4.34 17.11
CA ALA A 317 16.49 4.63 17.70
C ALA A 317 15.63 3.36 17.87
N THR A 318 15.81 2.34 17.04
CA THR A 318 15.15 1.03 17.18
C THR A 318 15.86 0.08 18.16
N GLY A 319 16.92 0.54 18.84
CA GLY A 319 17.57 -0.17 19.95
C GLY A 319 18.88 -0.88 19.59
N ILE A 320 19.42 -0.68 18.38
CA ILE A 320 20.75 -1.21 18.05
C ILE A 320 21.83 -0.33 18.68
N SER A 321 22.79 -0.96 19.37
CA SER A 321 23.91 -0.22 19.97
C SER A 321 24.73 0.50 18.90
N SER A 322 25.03 1.79 19.11
CA SER A 322 25.86 2.58 18.20
C SER A 322 27.25 1.97 17.97
N GLY A 323 27.82 1.27 18.96
CA GLY A 323 29.10 0.57 18.83
C GLY A 323 29.08 -0.61 17.83
N ARG A 324 27.91 -1.03 17.38
CA ARG A 324 27.73 -2.09 16.36
C ARG A 324 27.57 -1.56 14.95
N ILE A 325 27.46 -0.23 14.79
CA ILE A 325 27.20 0.42 13.51
C ILE A 325 28.40 1.28 13.15
N LYS A 326 28.99 1.03 11.98
CA LYS A 326 30.03 1.86 11.39
C LYS A 326 29.48 2.58 10.18
N ILE A 327 29.71 3.88 10.08
CA ILE A 327 29.16 4.72 9.01
C ILE A 327 30.29 5.10 8.06
N LYS A 328 30.06 5.02 6.74
CA LYS A 328 30.98 5.52 5.72
C LYS A 328 30.21 6.15 4.56
N GLY A 329 30.66 7.32 4.12
CA GLY A 329 30.27 7.91 2.84
C GLY A 329 31.30 7.56 1.77
N PHE A 330 30.84 7.20 0.58
CA PHE A 330 31.68 6.95 -0.60
C PHE A 330 31.45 7.97 -1.72
N GLY A 331 30.47 8.87 -1.58
CA GLY A 331 30.06 9.78 -2.65
C GLY A 331 29.77 9.03 -3.95
N GLU A 332 30.26 9.58 -5.06
CA GLU A 332 30.12 9.01 -6.41
C GLU A 332 31.23 8.00 -6.78
N THR A 333 32.14 7.68 -5.86
CA THR A 333 33.38 6.93 -6.19
C THR A 333 33.18 5.44 -6.44
N GLN A 334 32.03 4.89 -6.05
CA GLN A 334 31.68 3.47 -6.21
C GLN A 334 30.30 3.29 -6.87
N PRO A 335 30.18 3.61 -8.18
CA PRO A 335 28.94 3.42 -8.92
C PRO A 335 28.71 1.94 -9.22
N ILE A 336 27.46 1.49 -9.12
CA ILE A 336 27.02 0.14 -9.52
C ILE A 336 26.29 0.14 -10.86
N ALA A 337 25.99 1.32 -11.39
CA ALA A 337 25.39 1.53 -12.68
C ALA A 337 25.95 2.80 -13.33
N SER A 338 25.73 2.95 -14.64
CA SER A 338 26.24 4.10 -15.38
C SER A 338 25.60 5.40 -14.88
N ASN A 339 26.41 6.37 -14.45
CA ASN A 339 25.91 7.72 -14.16
C ASN A 339 25.49 8.50 -15.42
N ALA A 340 25.72 7.95 -16.62
CA ALA A 340 25.30 8.57 -17.87
C ALA A 340 23.79 8.40 -18.14
N THR A 341 23.09 7.55 -17.38
CA THR A 341 21.64 7.44 -17.48
C THR A 341 21.00 7.75 -16.13
N PRO A 342 19.80 8.35 -16.14
CA PRO A 342 19.04 8.56 -14.92
C PRO A 342 18.91 7.26 -14.12
N GLU A 343 18.54 6.16 -14.74
CA GLU A 343 18.31 4.91 -14.00
C GLU A 343 19.55 4.44 -13.26
N GLY A 344 20.73 4.64 -13.86
CA GLY A 344 21.98 4.32 -13.19
C GLY A 344 22.31 5.30 -12.07
N GLN A 345 22.02 6.59 -12.23
CA GLN A 345 22.13 7.57 -11.14
C GLN A 345 21.21 7.21 -9.96
N ALA A 346 19.96 6.84 -10.22
CA ALA A 346 19.02 6.38 -9.18
C ALA A 346 19.53 5.14 -8.44
N LYS A 347 20.11 4.18 -9.16
CA LYS A 347 20.78 3.02 -8.55
C LYS A 347 22.01 3.42 -7.74
N ASN A 348 22.73 4.45 -8.15
CA ASN A 348 23.93 4.93 -7.44
C ASN A 348 23.60 5.72 -6.17
N ARG A 349 22.42 6.38 -6.10
CA ARG A 349 21.88 7.02 -4.89
C ARG A 349 21.34 5.97 -3.91
N ARG A 350 22.23 5.32 -3.18
CA ARG A 350 21.88 4.21 -2.29
C ARG A 350 22.67 4.17 -1.00
N VAL A 351 22.16 3.40 -0.04
CA VAL A 351 22.87 2.97 1.15
C VAL A 351 22.94 1.44 1.16
N GLU A 352 24.13 0.90 1.33
CA GLU A 352 24.39 -0.54 1.47
C GLU A 352 24.72 -0.90 2.92
N PHE A 353 24.42 -2.13 3.31
CA PHE A 353 24.77 -2.68 4.62
C PHE A 353 25.75 -3.81 4.40
N VAL A 354 26.93 -3.72 5.01
CA VAL A 354 27.92 -4.79 5.00
C VAL A 354 27.98 -5.43 6.37
N LEU A 355 27.69 -6.73 6.43
CA LEU A 355 27.91 -7.53 7.62
C LEU A 355 29.40 -7.79 7.79
N ASN A 356 29.95 -7.33 8.91
CA ASN A 356 31.25 -7.76 9.38
C ASN A 356 30.99 -8.84 10.43
N GLU A 357 30.96 -10.10 10.00
CA GLU A 357 31.08 -11.24 10.90
C GLU A 357 32.58 -11.37 11.19
N ASP A 358 33.02 -10.88 12.35
CA ASP A 358 34.33 -11.30 12.87
C ASP A 358 34.20 -12.82 13.16
N PRO A 359 35.09 -13.66 12.60
CA PRO A 359 34.99 -15.13 12.71
C PRO A 359 35.14 -15.65 14.14
#